data_AF-A0A3D2CP83-F1
#
_entry.id   AF-A0A3D2CP83-F1
#
_cell.length_a   1.000
_cell.length_b   1.000
_cell.length_c   1.000
_cell.angle_alpha   90.00
_cell.angle_beta   90.00
_cell.angle_gamma   90.00
#
_symmetry.space_group_name_H-M   'P 1'
#
loop_
_entity.id
_entity.type
_entity.pdbx_description
1 polymer ?
#
loop_
_entity_poly.entity_id
_entity_poly.type
_entity_poly.pdbx_seq_one_letter_code
_entity_poly.pdbx_strand_id
1 'polypeptide(L)'
;MLTLDIWQDILQYFVSYALLLLVVISAFLVIYYTHVNRQTTSELEQLFTQRDELDIEWRNLLLEQNSLAEHSTIENKAMKLLNMKRPNTKSEIIIKLK
;
A
#
# COMPACT_ATOMS: atom_id res chain seq x y z
N MET A 1 -12.01 64.04 -29.74
CA MET A 1 -11.12 63.35 -30.71
C MET A 1 -10.32 62.28 -29.99
N LEU A 2 -9.43 62.63 -29.06
CA LEU A 2 -8.59 61.69 -28.30
C LEU A 2 -9.32 60.49 -27.65
N THR A 3 -10.52 60.67 -27.10
CA THR A 3 -11.28 59.58 -26.44
C THR A 3 -11.91 58.59 -27.42
N LEU A 4 -12.19 59.01 -28.65
CA LEU A 4 -12.75 58.15 -29.70
C LEU A 4 -11.67 57.26 -30.32
N ASP A 5 -10.46 57.80 -30.47
CA ASP A 5 -9.31 57.07 -31.01
C ASP A 5 -8.89 55.93 -30.06
N ILE A 6 -8.85 56.20 -28.75
CA ILE A 6 -8.57 55.20 -27.71
C ILE A 6 -9.59 54.05 -27.76
N TRP A 7 -10.86 54.34 -28.03
CA TRP A 7 -11.90 53.32 -28.09
C TRP A 7 -11.72 52.39 -29.30
N GLN A 8 -11.29 52.91 -30.44
CA GLN A 8 -11.01 52.12 -31.63
C GLN A 8 -9.74 51.28 -31.47
N ASP A 9 -8.68 51.85 -30.88
CA ASP A 9 -7.43 51.13 -30.60
C ASP A 9 -7.65 49.94 -29.65
N ILE A 10 -8.45 50.13 -28.60
CA ILE A 10 -8.80 49.05 -27.67
C ILE A 10 -9.51 47.90 -28.39
N LEU A 11 -10.42 48.21 -29.31
CA LEU A 11 -11.15 47.22 -30.11
C LEU A 11 -10.22 46.48 -31.09
N GLN A 12 -9.24 47.18 -31.67
CA GLN A 12 -8.29 46.61 -32.61
C GLN A 12 -7.28 45.67 -31.94
N TYR A 13 -6.82 46.01 -30.73
CA TYR A 13 -5.85 45.18 -29.98
C TYR A 13 -6.49 44.23 -28.96
N PHE A 14 -7.82 44.22 -28.83
CA PHE A 14 -8.56 43.35 -27.90
C PHE A 14 -8.16 41.88 -28.00
N VAL A 15 -7.98 41.36 -29.22
CA VAL A 15 -7.61 39.97 -29.48
C VAL A 15 -6.23 39.64 -28.90
N SER A 16 -5.25 40.54 -29.08
CA SER A 16 -3.90 40.36 -28.52
C SER A 16 -3.92 40.37 -26.99
N TYR A 17 -4.68 41.27 -26.37
CA TYR A 17 -4.84 41.29 -24.91
C TYR A 17 -5.55 40.03 -24.39
N ALA A 18 -6.58 39.55 -25.10
CA ALA A 18 -7.29 38.33 -24.77
C ALA A 18 -6.37 37.10 -24.86
N LEU A 19 -5.56 36.99 -25.91
CA LEU A 19 -4.56 35.92 -26.06
C LEU A 19 -3.52 35.95 -24.93
N LEU A 20 -3.03 37.14 -24.57
CA LEU A 20 -2.09 37.30 -23.47
C LEU A 20 -2.69 36.81 -22.14
N LEU A 21 -3.94 37.22 -21.86
CA LEU A 21 -4.69 36.75 -20.69
C LEU A 21 -4.87 35.22 -20.70
N LEU A 22 -5.23 34.65 -21.85
CA LEU A 22 -5.44 33.21 -22.01
C LEU A 22 -4.16 32.42 -21.73
N VAL A 23 -3.01 32.89 -22.21
CA VAL A 23 -1.70 32.28 -21.92
C VAL A 23 -1.38 32.33 -20.43
N VAL A 24 -1.62 33.47 -19.77
CA VAL A 24 -1.40 33.61 -18.32
C VAL A 24 -2.29 32.66 -17.54
N ILE A 25 -3.59 32.60 -17.87
CA ILE A 25 -4.55 31.67 -17.25
C ILE A 25 -4.11 30.21 -17.46
N SER A 26 -3.65 29.86 -18.67
CA SER A 26 -3.13 28.53 -18.98
C SER A 26 -1.92 28.18 -18.12
N ALA A 27 -0.99 29.12 -17.90
CA ALA A 27 0.18 28.88 -17.05
C ALA A 27 -0.24 28.60 -15.60
N PHE A 28 -1.17 29.37 -15.05
CA PHE A 28 -1.70 29.15 -13.71
C PHE A 28 -2.47 27.83 -13.59
N LEU A 29 -3.27 27.46 -14.61
CA LEU A 29 -3.98 26.19 -14.64
C LEU A 29 -3.02 25.00 -14.58
N VAL A 30 -1.93 25.02 -15.35
CA VAL A 30 -0.92 23.94 -15.32
C VAL A 30 -0.30 23.80 -13.93
N ILE A 31 0.03 24.92 -13.28
CA ILE A 31 0.56 24.92 -11.90
C ILE A 31 -0.47 24.35 -10.92
N TYR A 32 -1.72 24.78 -11.04
CA TYR A 32 -2.83 24.31 -10.21
C TYR A 32 -3.05 22.80 -10.37
N TYR A 33 -3.15 22.30 -11.61
CA TYR A 33 -3.29 20.87 -11.88
C TYR A 33 -2.09 20.07 -11.35
N THR A 34 -0.87 20.61 -11.46
CA THR A 34 0.32 19.97 -10.88
C THR A 34 0.24 19.89 -9.36
N HIS A 35 -0.26 20.95 -8.70
CA HIS A 35 -0.44 20.97 -7.26
C HIS A 35 -1.53 20.00 -6.78
N VAL A 36 -2.67 19.97 -7.49
CA VAL A 36 -3.80 19.06 -7.20
C VAL A 36 -3.39 17.61 -7.41
N ASN A 37 -2.70 17.29 -8.52
CA ASN A 37 -2.19 15.94 -8.76
C ASN A 37 -1.27 15.48 -7.63
N ARG A 38 -0.44 16.37 -7.07
CA ARG A 38 0.43 16.01 -5.95
C ARG A 38 -0.35 15.66 -4.68
N GLN A 39 -1.53 16.24 -4.46
CA GLN A 39 -2.36 15.93 -3.29
C GLN A 39 -3.17 14.64 -3.50
N THR A 40 -3.77 14.44 -4.68
CA THR A 40 -4.57 13.24 -4.98
C THR A 40 -3.73 11.96 -5.04
N THR A 41 -2.48 12.05 -5.51
CA THR A 41 -1.56 10.90 -5.51
C THR A 41 -1.16 10.48 -4.10
N SER A 42 -1.09 11.41 -3.14
CA SER A 42 -0.62 11.11 -1.79
C SER A 42 -1.59 10.23 -0.99
N GLU A 43 -2.90 10.45 -1.12
CA GLU A 43 -3.90 9.58 -0.45
C GLU A 43 -3.92 8.18 -1.05
N LEU A 44 -3.77 8.09 -2.38
CA LEU A 44 -3.69 6.82 -3.09
C LEU A 44 -2.45 6.03 -2.67
N GLU A 45 -1.29 6.68 -2.60
CA GLU A 45 -0.04 6.09 -2.11
C GLU A 45 -0.16 5.62 -0.65
N GLN A 46 -0.81 6.40 0.23
CA GLN A 46 -1.02 5.98 1.62
C GLN A 46 -1.91 4.75 1.76
N LEU A 47 -2.96 4.64 0.95
CA LEU A 47 -3.82 3.44 0.93
C LEU A 47 -3.07 2.21 0.39
N PHE A 48 -2.21 2.39 -0.62
CA PHE A 48 -1.36 1.32 -1.13
C PHE A 48 -0.35 0.84 -0.08
N THR A 49 0.33 1.76 0.60
CA THR A 49 1.30 1.42 1.67
C THR A 49 0.64 0.61 2.79
N GLN A 50 -0.54 1.00 3.26
CA GLN A 50 -1.25 0.26 4.30
C GLN A 50 -1.63 -1.17 3.85
N ARG A 51 -1.98 -1.34 2.58
CA ARG A 51 -2.27 -2.67 2.03
C ARG A 51 -1.03 -3.54 1.96
N ASP A 52 0.11 -2.97 1.57
CA ASP A 52 1.38 -3.69 1.52
C ASP A 52 1.86 -4.10 2.92
N GLU A 53 1.71 -3.24 3.93
CA GLU A 53 2.02 -3.59 5.32
C GLU A 53 1.18 -4.78 5.82
N LEU A 54 -0.13 -4.76 5.54
CA LEU A 54 -1.03 -5.87 5.89
C LEU A 54 -0.69 -7.17 5.15
N ASP A 55 -0.27 -7.11 3.88
CA ASP A 55 0.17 -8.30 3.13
C ASP A 55 1.45 -8.91 3.72
N ILE A 56 2.39 -8.06 4.13
CA ILE A 56 3.61 -8.50 4.82
C ILE A 56 3.26 -9.19 6.14
N GLU A 57 2.40 -8.58 6.95
CA GLU A 57 1.98 -9.15 8.23
C GLU A 57 1.24 -10.48 8.03
N TRP A 58 0.32 -10.55 7.06
CA TRP A 58 -0.38 -11.78 6.69
C TRP A 58 0.58 -12.89 6.29
N ARG A 59 1.58 -12.59 5.46
CA ARG A 59 2.58 -13.57 5.02
C ARG A 59 3.45 -14.05 6.17
N ASN A 60 3.80 -13.16 7.10
CA ASN A 60 4.54 -13.53 8.30
C ASN A 60 3.72 -14.47 9.20
N LEU A 61 2.46 -14.13 9.47
CA LEU A 61 1.55 -14.97 10.24
C LEU A 61 1.33 -16.35 9.58
N LEU A 62 1.23 -16.38 8.26
CA LEU A 62 1.11 -17.64 7.51
C LEU A 62 2.37 -18.50 7.66
N LEU A 63 3.57 -17.90 7.61
CA LEU A 63 4.82 -18.61 7.84
C LEU A 63 4.92 -19.13 9.29
N GLU A 64 4.51 -18.33 10.27
CA GLU A 64 4.46 -18.74 11.68
C GLU A 64 3.52 -19.93 11.87
N GLN A 65 2.30 -19.88 11.30
CA GLN A 65 1.35 -21.00 11.35
C GLN A 65 1.87 -22.24 10.63
N ASN A 66 2.50 -22.09 9.46
CA ASN A 66 3.08 -23.24 8.74
C ASN A 66 4.25 -23.86 9.54
N SER A 67 5.10 -23.06 10.17
CA SER A 67 6.16 -23.54 11.06
C SER A 67 5.59 -24.29 12.27
N LEU A 68 4.56 -23.74 12.92
CA LEU A 68 3.84 -24.40 14.01
C LEU A 68 3.15 -25.69 13.56
N ALA A 69 2.60 -25.71 12.34
CA ALA A 69 1.98 -26.88 11.74
C ALA A 69 3.02 -27.94 11.35
N GLU A 70 4.19 -27.56 10.86
CA GLU A 70 5.30 -28.48 10.52
C GLU A 70 5.85 -29.16 11.79
N HIS A 71 6.03 -28.40 12.87
CA HIS A 71 6.40 -28.98 14.17
C HIS A 71 5.31 -29.89 14.77
N SER A 72 4.04 -29.48 14.74
CA SER A 72 2.91 -30.27 15.26
C SER A 72 2.60 -31.51 14.40
N THR A 73 2.81 -31.44 13.09
CA THR A 73 2.58 -32.59 12.20
C THR A 73 3.67 -33.64 12.35
N ILE A 74 4.94 -33.29 12.55
CA ILE A 74 5.99 -34.28 12.81
C ILE A 74 5.72 -35.01 14.13
N GLU A 75 5.32 -34.30 15.18
CA GLU A 75 5.04 -34.91 16.49
C GLU A 75 3.78 -35.80 16.45
N ASN A 76 2.68 -35.33 15.83
CA ASN A 76 1.47 -36.13 15.65
C ASN A 76 1.67 -37.33 14.71
N LYS A 77 2.46 -37.17 13.65
CA LYS A 77 2.77 -38.24 12.69
C LYS A 77 3.73 -39.26 13.30
N ALA A 78 4.70 -38.83 14.13
CA ALA A 78 5.53 -39.73 14.93
C ALA A 78 4.67 -40.49 15.97
N MET A 79 3.78 -39.82 16.69
CA MET A 79 2.91 -40.44 17.69
C MET A 79 1.94 -41.46 17.06
N LYS A 80 1.37 -41.16 15.88
CA LYS A 80 0.50 -42.08 15.13
C LYS A 80 1.24 -43.23 14.45
N LEU A 81 2.44 -43.02 13.91
CA LEU A 81 3.20 -44.07 13.23
C LEU A 81 3.96 -44.98 14.22
N LEU A 82 4.34 -44.49 15.40
CA LEU A 82 5.11 -45.26 16.40
C LEU A 82 4.29 -45.83 17.56
N ASN A 83 2.97 -45.67 17.59
CA ASN A 83 2.08 -46.23 18.63
C ASN A 83 2.59 -45.97 20.07
N MET A 84 3.25 -44.82 20.29
CA MET A 84 3.88 -44.50 21.58
C MET A 84 2.80 -44.12 22.58
N LYS A 85 2.38 -45.12 23.36
CA LYS A 85 1.53 -44.96 24.54
C LYS A 85 2.41 -44.44 25.67
N ARG A 86 2.12 -43.23 26.19
CA ARG A 86 2.79 -42.71 27.40
C ARG A 86 2.56 -43.71 28.55
N PRO A 87 3.60 -44.36 29.10
CA PRO A 87 3.41 -45.32 30.17
C PRO A 87 2.88 -44.57 31.40
N ASN A 88 1.68 -44.95 31.82
CA ASN A 88 1.11 -44.58 33.11
C ASN A 88 2.00 -45.20 34.21
N THR A 89 2.11 -44.52 35.35
CA THR A 89 2.93 -44.80 36.55
C THR A 89 2.74 -46.19 37.20
N LYS A 90 2.08 -47.13 36.53
CA LYS A 90 1.86 -48.53 36.93
C LYS A 90 2.61 -49.58 36.10
N SER A 91 3.35 -49.22 35.06
CA SER A 91 4.03 -50.18 34.19
C SER A 91 5.49 -49.81 33.88
N GLU A 92 6.24 -49.42 34.91
CA GLU A 92 7.68 -49.21 34.80
C GLU A 92 8.41 -50.48 35.28
N ILE A 93 8.93 -51.27 34.34
CA ILE A 93 9.81 -52.40 34.66
C ILE A 93 11.23 -51.94 34.40
N ILE A 94 11.96 -51.65 35.48
CA ILE A 94 13.38 -51.30 35.44
C ILE A 94 14.19 -52.57 35.21
N ILE A 95 14.80 -52.70 34.03
CA ILE A 95 15.74 -53.78 33.74
C ILE A 95 17.14 -53.25 34.07
N LYS A 96 17.70 -53.66 35.20
CA LYS A 96 19.14 -53.48 35.49
C LYS A 96 19.93 -54.47 34.63
N LEU A 97 20.76 -53.95 33.73
CA LEU A 97 21.78 -54.74 33.05
C LEU A 97 22.94 -55.00 34.05
N LYS A 98 23.37 -56.25 34.15
CA LYS A 98 24.57 -56.68 34.87
C LYS A 98 25.78 -56.62 33.93
#